data_AF-A0AAJ1R783-F1
#
_entry.id   AF-A0AAJ1R783-F1
#
_cell.length_a   1.000
_cell.length_b   1.000
_cell.length_c   1.000
_cell.angle_alpha   90.00
_cell.angle_beta   90.00
_cell.angle_gamma   90.00
#
_symmetry.space_group_name_H-M   'P 1'
#
loop_
_entity.id
_entity.type
_entity.pdbx_description
1 polymer ?
#
loop_
_entity_poly.entity_id
_entity_poly.type
_entity_poly.pdbx_seq_one_letter_code
_entity_poly.pdbx_strand_id
1 'polypeptide(L)'
;MRKLSLFIILFFCLQFSAQALSETQKLESLCKVWGFLKYYHPNVAKGKFNWDQQLFQKIDELENINDKDQLNELYSNWIESLGKTEDCKNCINDNDKVYFLKNFDLGWMDDQRIFSENVSEKLKFIENNRNIGENYYFGLNGRKVYFKNENSYGSKFTSKQIALFELFRYWNYAEYFFAYKYKTDQNWNDVLREMIPKFLAVDNDESYHLTLAELVTKTDDSHAFLFSRLISLNQYGRKNVPVQYSYAEGKLVVTKAYPNIFNEENPLKTGDVIYDIEGLTIPQKVNLFGKYIPASNSWGKINKSKISFSVYQ
;
A
#
# COMPACT_ATOMS: atom_id res chain seq x y z
N MET A 1 33.65 -43.37 53.85
CA MET A 1 33.80 -42.98 52.44
C MET A 1 32.54 -42.27 51.96
N ARG A 2 32.70 -41.03 51.47
CA ARG A 2 31.81 -40.21 50.60
C ARG A 2 30.33 -40.01 51.00
N LYS A 3 30.06 -38.86 51.62
CA LYS A 3 28.80 -38.11 51.48
C LYS A 3 28.83 -37.36 50.14
N LEU A 4 27.90 -37.64 49.24
CA LEU A 4 27.70 -36.86 48.02
C LEU A 4 26.75 -35.69 48.35
N SER A 5 27.27 -34.47 48.39
CA SER A 5 26.44 -33.26 48.33
C SER A 5 26.19 -32.94 46.86
N LEU A 6 24.93 -33.04 46.43
CA LEU A 6 24.47 -32.54 45.14
C LEU A 6 24.09 -31.07 45.29
N PHE A 7 24.96 -30.19 44.81
CA PHE A 7 24.67 -28.76 44.64
C PHE A 7 23.96 -28.60 43.29
N ILE A 8 22.65 -28.38 43.31
CA ILE A 8 21.89 -27.99 42.11
C ILE A 8 21.93 -26.46 42.05
N ILE A 9 22.81 -25.92 41.21
CA ILE A 9 22.80 -24.51 40.84
C ILE A 9 21.76 -24.36 39.73
N LEU A 10 20.57 -23.87 40.09
CA LEU A 10 19.54 -23.48 39.15
C LEU A 10 19.94 -22.13 38.54
N PHE A 11 20.56 -22.15 37.36
CA PHE A 11 20.81 -20.94 36.57
C PHE A 11 19.48 -20.45 35.99
N PHE A 12 18.78 -19.57 36.71
CA PHE A 12 17.69 -18.76 36.15
C PHE A 12 18.32 -17.68 35.25
N CYS A 13 18.74 -18.06 34.05
CA CYS A 13 18.94 -17.11 32.97
C CYS A 13 17.56 -16.71 32.44
N LEU A 14 16.94 -15.70 33.06
CA LEU A 14 15.94 -14.88 32.37
C LEU A 14 16.67 -14.11 31.28
N GLN A 15 16.90 -14.77 30.14
CA GLN A 15 17.18 -14.08 28.90
C GLN A 15 15.87 -13.36 28.55
N PHE A 16 15.72 -12.11 29.00
CA PHE A 16 14.87 -11.16 28.29
C PHE A 16 15.50 -11.02 26.91
N SER A 17 15.16 -11.95 26.00
CA SER A 17 15.56 -11.82 24.62
C SER A 17 14.82 -10.61 24.11
N ALA A 18 15.53 -9.48 23.95
CA ALA A 18 15.04 -8.40 23.11
C ALA A 18 14.65 -9.03 21.77
N GLN A 19 13.36 -9.00 21.44
CA GLN A 19 12.87 -9.61 20.21
C GLN A 19 13.43 -8.77 19.06
N ALA A 20 14.38 -9.32 18.32
CA ALA A 20 14.91 -8.66 17.13
C ALA A 20 13.76 -8.39 16.14
N LEU A 21 13.66 -7.14 15.67
CA LEU A 21 12.64 -6.75 14.71
C LEU A 21 13.17 -6.90 13.28
N SER A 22 12.36 -7.49 12.41
CA SER A 22 12.67 -7.46 10.97
C SER A 22 12.57 -6.05 10.40
N GLU A 23 13.32 -5.78 9.34
CA GLU A 23 13.26 -4.50 8.61
C GLU A 23 11.83 -4.18 8.15
N THR A 24 11.10 -5.19 7.66
CA THR A 24 9.70 -5.03 7.25
C THR A 24 8.80 -4.63 8.42
N GLN A 25 9.00 -5.19 9.63
CA GLN A 25 8.21 -4.79 10.80
C GLN A 25 8.47 -3.35 11.20
N LYS A 26 9.73 -2.89 11.19
CA LYS A 26 10.09 -1.50 11.51
C LYS A 26 9.48 -0.51 10.51
N LEU A 27 9.54 -0.82 9.22
CA LEU A 27 8.95 -0.01 8.16
C LEU A 27 7.41 -0.03 8.18
N GLU A 28 6.80 -1.19 8.46
CA GLU A 28 5.34 -1.33 8.60
C GLU A 28 4.82 -0.45 9.74
N SER A 29 5.47 -0.50 10.91
CA SER A 29 5.08 0.34 12.05
C SER A 29 5.33 1.82 11.80
N LEU A 30 6.42 2.18 11.12
CA LEU A 30 6.72 3.58 10.77
C LEU A 30 5.66 4.14 9.82
N CYS A 31 5.25 3.37 8.80
CA CYS A 31 4.19 3.76 7.88
C CYS A 31 2.88 4.10 8.60
N LYS A 32 2.49 3.25 9.56
CA LYS A 32 1.26 3.41 10.36
C LYS A 32 1.35 4.63 11.27
N VAL A 33 2.43 4.77 12.03
CA VAL A 33 2.65 5.91 12.94
C VAL A 33 2.71 7.23 12.16
N TRP A 34 3.46 7.28 11.05
CA TRP A 34 3.59 8.49 10.23
C TRP A 34 2.25 8.97 9.68
N GLY A 35 1.44 8.07 9.11
CA GLY A 35 0.14 8.42 8.56
C GLY A 35 -0.90 8.74 9.64
N PHE A 36 -0.89 8.01 10.75
CA PHE A 36 -1.72 8.32 11.91
C PHE A 36 -1.46 9.74 12.41
N LEU A 37 -0.20 10.07 12.70
CA LEU A 37 0.18 11.39 13.17
C LEU A 37 -0.15 12.48 12.13
N LYS A 38 0.00 12.21 10.83
CA LYS A 38 -0.37 13.13 9.73
C LYS A 38 -1.81 13.63 9.85
N TYR A 39 -2.74 12.73 10.12
CA TYR A 39 -4.17 13.02 10.08
C TYR A 39 -4.78 13.30 11.47
N TYR A 40 -4.22 12.73 12.54
CA TYR A 40 -4.78 12.81 13.89
C TYR A 40 -4.11 13.87 14.75
N HIS A 41 -2.78 14.01 14.70
CA HIS A 41 -2.06 14.86 15.65
C HIS A 41 -2.37 16.35 15.42
N PRO A 42 -2.91 17.10 16.41
CA PRO A 42 -3.38 18.47 16.21
C PRO A 42 -2.35 19.47 15.66
N ASN A 43 -1.07 19.29 15.99
CA ASN A 43 -0.01 20.16 15.45
C ASN A 43 0.44 19.74 14.05
N VAL A 44 0.40 18.45 13.72
CA VAL A 44 0.82 17.94 12.40
C VAL A 44 -0.25 18.23 11.38
N ALA A 45 -1.51 17.92 11.71
CA ALA A 45 -2.67 18.18 10.87
C ALA A 45 -2.87 19.66 10.50
N LYS A 46 -2.20 20.60 11.20
CA LYS A 46 -2.17 22.03 10.90
C LYS A 46 -1.03 22.46 9.96
N GLY A 47 -0.19 21.53 9.51
CA GLY A 47 0.92 21.80 8.61
C GLY A 47 2.12 22.51 9.25
N LYS A 48 2.31 22.40 10.57
CA LYS A 48 3.43 23.05 11.28
C LYS A 48 4.80 22.43 10.97
N PHE A 49 4.81 21.23 10.41
CA PHE A 49 6.03 20.45 10.15
C PHE A 49 6.15 20.13 8.67
N ASN A 50 7.39 20.10 8.17
CA ASN A 50 7.67 19.46 6.89
C ASN A 50 7.57 17.94 7.08
N TRP A 51 6.38 17.40 6.85
CA TRP A 51 6.04 16.04 7.23
C TRP A 51 6.67 14.95 6.35
N ASP A 52 6.99 15.30 5.10
CA ASP A 52 7.73 14.41 4.20
C ASP A 52 9.19 14.28 4.69
N GLN A 53 9.82 15.41 5.05
CA GLN A 53 11.17 15.41 5.62
C GLN A 53 11.27 14.63 6.94
N GLN A 54 10.23 14.70 7.78
CA GLN A 54 10.17 13.89 9.00
C GLN A 54 10.19 12.39 8.68
N LEU A 55 9.44 11.94 7.67
CA LEU A 55 9.46 10.53 7.28
C LEU A 55 10.82 10.09 6.78
N PHE A 56 11.45 10.90 5.91
CA PHE A 56 12.79 10.61 5.40
C PHE A 56 13.80 10.43 6.53
N GLN A 57 13.82 11.37 7.49
CA GLN A 57 14.66 11.25 8.68
C GLN A 57 14.38 9.98 9.48
N LYS A 58 13.11 9.60 9.66
CA LYS A 58 12.77 8.38 10.40
C LYS A 58 13.12 7.10 9.65
N ILE A 59 13.05 7.09 8.32
CA ILE A 59 13.54 5.96 7.52
C ILE A 59 15.05 5.77 7.76
N ASP A 60 15.84 6.85 7.76
CA ASP A 60 17.30 6.77 7.96
C ASP A 60 17.65 6.36 9.40
N GLU A 61 16.92 6.88 10.40
CA GLU A 61 17.11 6.50 11.81
C GLU A 61 16.84 5.00 12.05
N LEU A 62 15.87 4.39 11.35
CA LEU A 62 15.54 2.97 11.49
C LEU A 62 16.69 2.02 11.15
N GLU A 63 17.67 2.44 10.35
CA GLU A 63 18.85 1.61 10.02
C GLU A 63 19.65 1.23 11.27
N ASN A 64 19.61 2.07 12.30
CA ASN A 64 20.34 1.87 13.56
C ASN A 64 19.48 1.21 14.67
N ILE A 65 18.20 0.92 14.39
CA ILE A 65 17.27 0.32 15.33
C ILE A 65 17.25 -1.19 15.16
N ASN A 66 17.55 -1.92 16.24
CA ASN A 66 17.69 -3.38 16.21
C ASN A 66 16.57 -4.12 16.93
N ASP A 67 15.98 -3.49 17.94
CA ASP A 67 15.01 -4.11 18.82
C ASP A 67 13.79 -3.22 19.08
N LYS A 68 12.82 -3.83 19.77
CA LYS A 68 11.55 -3.20 20.13
C LYS A 68 11.73 -1.98 21.03
N ASP A 69 12.67 -2.00 21.97
CA ASP A 69 12.81 -0.94 22.97
C ASP A 69 13.35 0.34 22.30
N GLN A 70 14.40 0.20 21.48
CA GLN A 70 14.94 1.29 20.66
C GLN A 70 13.88 1.88 19.70
N LEU A 71 13.06 1.02 19.08
CA LEU A 71 11.99 1.48 18.20
C LEU A 71 10.94 2.31 18.96
N ASN A 72 10.56 1.88 20.16
CA ASN A 72 9.59 2.58 20.98
C ASN A 72 10.13 3.88 21.58
N GLU A 73 11.41 3.92 21.91
CA GLU A 73 12.09 5.15 22.30
C GLU A 73 12.05 6.17 21.15
N LEU A 74 12.35 5.74 19.92
CA LEU A 74 12.24 6.58 18.72
C LEU A 74 10.82 7.16 18.57
N TYR A 75 9.78 6.32 18.67
CA TYR A 75 8.40 6.79 18.55
C TYR A 75 7.97 7.70 19.70
N SER A 76 8.34 7.39 20.94
CA SER A 76 8.01 8.22 22.10
C SER A 76 8.62 9.61 21.96
N ASN A 77 9.92 9.68 21.66
CA ASN A 77 10.65 10.93 21.47
C ASN A 77 10.11 11.72 20.27
N TRP A 78 9.78 11.03 19.17
CA TRP A 78 9.19 11.68 18.01
C TRP A 78 7.84 12.30 18.35
N ILE A 79 6.92 11.57 18.99
CA ILE A 79 5.61 12.08 19.39
C ILE A 79 5.74 13.30 20.31
N GLU A 80 6.64 13.24 21.31
CA GLU A 80 6.87 14.36 22.23
C GLU A 80 7.39 15.61 21.52
N SER A 81 8.24 15.45 20.50
CA SER A 81 8.77 16.57 19.72
C SER A 81 7.71 17.33 18.91
N LEU A 82 6.54 16.73 18.67
CA LEU A 82 5.44 17.35 17.90
C LEU A 82 4.64 18.39 18.72
N GLY A 83 4.99 18.56 19.98
CA GLY A 83 4.35 19.47 20.92
C GLY A 83 3.12 18.88 21.59
N LYS A 84 2.67 19.54 22.66
CA LYS A 84 1.57 19.05 23.50
C LYS A 84 0.27 18.92 22.71
N THR A 85 -0.40 17.77 22.89
CA THR A 85 -1.80 17.56 22.52
C THR A 85 -2.67 17.97 23.71
N GLU A 86 -3.62 18.87 23.50
CA GLU A 86 -4.56 19.32 24.53
C GLU A 86 -5.81 18.44 24.57
N ASP A 87 -6.45 18.34 25.73
CA ASP A 87 -7.71 17.61 25.87
C ASP A 87 -8.80 18.20 24.98
N CYS A 88 -9.36 17.37 24.12
CA CYS A 88 -10.40 17.76 23.19
C CYS A 88 -11.78 17.54 23.79
N LYS A 89 -12.33 18.60 24.40
CA LYS A 89 -13.65 18.58 25.04
C LYS A 89 -14.81 18.17 24.12
N ASN A 90 -14.66 18.39 22.81
CA ASN A 90 -15.71 18.15 21.81
C ASN A 90 -15.40 16.98 20.84
N CYS A 91 -14.34 16.21 21.07
CA CYS A 91 -13.97 15.09 20.18
C CYS A 91 -14.84 13.84 20.41
N ILE A 92 -15.39 13.70 21.61
CA ILE A 92 -16.33 12.65 21.99
C ILE A 92 -17.74 13.25 21.85
N ASN A 93 -18.32 13.12 20.66
CA ASN A 93 -19.75 13.34 20.50
C ASN A 93 -20.44 11.99 20.72
N ASP A 94 -20.99 11.82 21.91
CA ASP A 94 -21.93 10.75 22.22
C ASP A 94 -23.17 10.97 21.35
N ASN A 95 -23.26 10.20 20.28
CA ASN A 95 -24.43 10.18 19.42
C ASN A 95 -24.86 8.73 19.36
N ASP A 96 -26.14 8.47 19.66
CA ASP A 96 -26.85 7.19 19.49
C ASP A 96 -26.86 6.66 18.04
N LYS A 97 -25.93 7.09 17.20
CA LYS A 97 -25.75 6.72 15.80
C LYS A 97 -24.84 5.51 15.70
N VAL A 98 -25.38 4.45 15.13
CA VAL A 98 -24.57 3.30 14.72
C VAL A 98 -23.81 3.66 13.44
N TYR A 99 -22.49 3.81 13.55
CA TYR A 99 -21.61 4.04 12.42
C TYR A 99 -21.16 2.73 11.78
N PHE A 100 -20.99 2.73 10.45
CA PHE A 100 -20.38 1.62 9.74
C PHE A 100 -18.84 1.71 9.86
N LEU A 101 -18.26 0.94 10.78
CA LEU A 101 -16.84 1.03 11.14
C LEU A 101 -15.96 -0.06 10.52
N LYS A 102 -16.44 -0.87 9.57
CA LYS A 102 -15.64 -1.97 9.01
C LYS A 102 -14.34 -1.54 8.31
N ASN A 103 -14.24 -0.29 7.85
CA ASN A 103 -13.00 0.25 7.27
C ASN A 103 -12.05 0.86 8.30
N PHE A 104 -12.53 1.08 9.53
CA PHE A 104 -11.79 1.80 10.55
C PHE A 104 -11.24 0.81 11.58
N ASP A 105 -9.92 0.60 11.53
CA ASP A 105 -9.22 -0.30 12.43
C ASP A 105 -7.88 0.32 12.86
N LEU A 106 -7.85 0.85 14.08
CA LEU A 106 -6.62 1.32 14.72
C LEU A 106 -6.07 0.32 15.76
N GLY A 107 -6.56 -0.93 15.76
CA GLY A 107 -6.12 -1.97 16.69
C GLY A 107 -4.63 -2.34 16.54
N TRP A 108 -3.98 -1.92 15.45
CA TRP A 108 -2.53 -2.06 15.30
C TRP A 108 -1.74 -1.33 16.38
N MET A 109 -2.32 -0.30 17.02
CA MET A 109 -1.69 0.41 18.16
C MET A 109 -1.55 -0.49 19.38
N ASP A 110 -2.33 -1.57 19.47
CA ASP A 110 -2.31 -2.54 20.56
C ASP A 110 -1.39 -3.75 20.32
N ASP A 111 -0.66 -3.78 19.19
CA ASP A 111 0.26 -4.88 18.90
C ASP A 111 1.47 -4.85 19.84
N GLN A 112 1.37 -5.58 20.96
CA GLN A 112 2.42 -5.71 21.97
C GLN A 112 3.72 -6.33 21.45
N ARG A 113 3.76 -6.87 20.23
CA ARG A 113 5.02 -7.34 19.62
C ARG A 113 5.84 -6.17 19.07
N ILE A 114 5.19 -5.05 18.75
CA ILE A 114 5.79 -3.87 18.12
C ILE A 114 5.80 -2.70 19.10
N PHE A 115 4.67 -2.43 19.77
CA PHE A 115 4.51 -1.24 20.61
C PHE A 115 4.63 -1.58 22.09
N SER A 116 5.23 -0.65 22.82
CA SER A 116 5.21 -0.58 24.27
C SER A 116 3.89 0.03 24.73
N GLU A 117 3.50 -0.22 25.98
CA GLU A 117 2.30 0.39 26.58
C GLU A 117 2.36 1.92 26.51
N ASN A 118 3.51 2.52 26.86
CA ASN A 118 3.73 3.97 26.79
C ASN A 118 3.44 4.57 25.39
N VAL A 119 3.97 3.98 24.31
CA VAL A 119 3.71 4.48 22.95
C VAL A 119 2.25 4.27 22.57
N SER A 120 1.67 3.12 22.92
CA SER A 120 0.27 2.80 22.65
C SER A 120 -0.68 3.79 23.32
N GLU A 121 -0.42 4.15 24.58
CA GLU A 121 -1.18 5.14 25.34
C GLU A 121 -1.07 6.54 24.73
N LYS A 122 0.13 6.95 24.29
CA LYS A 122 0.33 8.23 23.60
C LYS A 122 -0.48 8.31 22.29
N LEU A 123 -0.47 7.24 21.49
CA LEU A 123 -1.23 7.18 20.24
C LEU A 123 -2.75 7.23 20.51
N LYS A 124 -3.26 6.46 21.48
CA LYS A 124 -4.66 6.51 21.91
C LYS A 124 -5.06 7.87 22.47
N PHE A 125 -4.16 8.52 23.21
CA PHE A 125 -4.39 9.89 23.69
C PHE A 125 -4.57 10.85 22.52
N ILE A 126 -3.75 10.73 21.47
CA ILE A 126 -3.91 11.52 20.24
C ILE A 126 -5.20 11.18 19.49
N GLU A 127 -5.60 9.91 19.44
CA GLU A 127 -6.86 9.48 18.81
C GLU A 127 -8.08 10.14 19.46
N ASN A 128 -8.11 10.13 20.79
CA ASN A 128 -9.18 10.71 21.61
C ASN A 128 -9.17 12.25 21.57
N ASN A 129 -8.00 12.84 21.31
CA ASN A 129 -7.79 14.29 21.29
C ASN A 129 -7.38 14.83 19.91
N ARG A 130 -7.86 14.16 18.86
CA ARG A 130 -7.46 14.40 17.47
C ARG A 130 -7.90 15.76 16.93
N ASN A 131 -7.29 16.16 15.82
CA ASN A 131 -7.76 17.32 15.06
C ASN A 131 -9.17 17.11 14.51
N ILE A 132 -10.13 17.93 14.95
CA ILE A 132 -11.51 17.97 14.44
C ILE A 132 -11.79 19.17 13.52
N GLY A 133 -10.84 20.10 13.42
CA GLY A 133 -10.96 21.29 12.59
C GLY A 133 -10.49 21.07 11.15
N GLU A 134 -10.14 22.16 10.48
CA GLU A 134 -9.53 22.08 9.16
C GLU A 134 -8.24 21.26 9.19
N ASN A 135 -8.01 20.48 8.13
CA ASN A 135 -6.78 19.72 7.94
C ASN A 135 -5.94 20.35 6.83
N TYR A 136 -4.62 20.34 7.02
CA TYR A 136 -3.64 20.87 6.08
C TYR A 136 -3.45 19.97 4.86
N TYR A 137 -3.61 18.65 4.99
CA TYR A 137 -3.32 17.66 3.94
C TYR A 137 -4.54 17.25 3.11
N PHE A 138 -5.75 17.49 3.61
CA PHE A 138 -6.97 17.20 2.86
C PHE A 138 -8.07 18.23 3.10
N GLY A 139 -9.04 18.25 2.19
CA GLY A 139 -10.27 19.03 2.31
C GLY A 139 -11.47 18.25 1.80
N LEU A 140 -12.66 18.82 2.02
CA LEU A 140 -13.92 18.27 1.55
C LEU A 140 -14.53 19.19 0.51
N ASN A 141 -14.90 18.64 -0.64
CA ASN A 141 -15.75 19.29 -1.63
C ASN A 141 -17.05 18.48 -1.74
N GLY A 142 -18.06 18.90 -0.97
CA GLY A 142 -19.28 18.11 -0.77
C GLY A 142 -18.96 16.77 -0.11
N ARG A 143 -19.21 15.67 -0.81
CA ARG A 143 -18.91 14.29 -0.35
C ARG A 143 -17.54 13.77 -0.81
N LYS A 144 -16.79 14.55 -1.58
CA LYS A 144 -15.49 14.12 -2.13
C LYS A 144 -14.36 14.68 -1.28
N VAL A 145 -13.46 13.80 -0.87
CA VAL A 145 -12.17 14.18 -0.27
C VAL A 145 -11.22 14.57 -1.39
N TYR A 146 -10.44 15.63 -1.19
CA TYR A 146 -9.30 15.97 -2.04
C TYR A 146 -8.07 16.19 -1.18
N PHE A 147 -6.91 15.78 -1.68
CA PHE A 147 -5.63 16.00 -1.04
C PHE A 147 -5.03 17.33 -1.49
N LYS A 148 -4.34 18.03 -0.60
CA LYS A 148 -3.71 19.33 -0.84
C LYS A 148 -2.38 19.41 -0.10
N ASN A 149 -1.50 20.31 -0.54
CA ASN A 149 -0.17 20.51 0.08
C ASN A 149 0.70 19.24 0.15
N GLU A 150 0.61 18.40 -0.88
CA GLU A 150 1.44 17.20 -1.04
C GLU A 150 2.50 17.48 -2.11
N ASN A 151 3.76 17.18 -1.79
CA ASN A 151 4.85 17.32 -2.76
C ASN A 151 4.82 16.19 -3.78
N SER A 152 5.11 16.53 -5.04
CA SER A 152 5.35 15.55 -6.10
C SER A 152 6.84 15.29 -6.25
N TYR A 153 7.25 14.03 -6.22
CA TYR A 153 8.65 13.60 -6.42
C TYR A 153 8.92 13.12 -7.85
N GLY A 154 7.97 13.32 -8.76
CA GLY A 154 8.07 12.88 -10.15
C GLY A 154 7.79 11.39 -10.35
N SER A 155 7.81 10.95 -11.60
CA SER A 155 7.50 9.55 -11.95
C SER A 155 8.73 8.64 -11.98
N LYS A 156 9.94 9.21 -12.00
CA LYS A 156 11.18 8.42 -12.10
C LYS A 156 11.55 7.84 -10.75
N PHE A 157 12.18 6.67 -10.77
CA PHE A 157 12.87 6.13 -9.62
C PHE A 157 14.08 7.02 -9.31
N THR A 158 14.14 7.50 -8.08
CA THR A 158 15.18 8.43 -7.60
C THR A 158 15.94 7.85 -6.43
N SER A 159 15.24 7.28 -5.46
CA SER A 159 15.83 6.56 -4.33
C SER A 159 14.83 5.56 -3.72
N LYS A 160 15.34 4.59 -2.96
CA LYS A 160 14.50 3.67 -2.18
C LYS A 160 13.68 4.41 -1.12
N GLN A 161 14.23 5.48 -0.55
CA GLN A 161 13.55 6.33 0.42
C GLN A 161 12.30 7.00 -0.19
N ILE A 162 12.40 7.53 -1.41
CA ILE A 162 11.25 8.09 -2.14
C ILE A 162 10.26 6.98 -2.55
N ALA A 163 10.76 5.81 -2.95
CA ALA A 163 9.89 4.68 -3.30
C ALA A 163 9.06 4.20 -2.09
N LEU A 164 9.68 4.06 -0.92
CA LEU A 164 8.98 3.75 0.34
C LEU A 164 8.00 4.84 0.74
N PHE A 165 8.38 6.10 0.56
CA PHE A 165 7.51 7.23 0.82
C PHE A 165 6.22 7.20 -0.02
N GLU A 166 6.32 6.93 -1.33
CA GLU A 166 5.12 6.81 -2.19
C GLU A 166 4.27 5.59 -1.81
N LEU A 167 4.88 4.47 -1.42
CA LEU A 167 4.16 3.32 -0.82
C LEU A 167 3.40 3.77 0.44
N PHE A 168 4.07 4.44 1.37
CA PHE A 168 3.47 4.83 2.65
C PHE A 168 2.35 5.83 2.45
N ARG A 169 2.55 6.81 1.57
CA ARG A 169 1.53 7.79 1.21
C ARG A 169 0.30 7.10 0.62
N TYR A 170 0.48 6.25 -0.39
CA TYR A 170 -0.65 5.57 -1.04
C TYR A 170 -1.37 4.62 -0.08
N TRP A 171 -0.62 3.86 0.72
CA TRP A 171 -1.19 2.97 1.72
C TRP A 171 -2.04 3.74 2.73
N ASN A 172 -1.55 4.88 3.22
CA ASN A 172 -2.29 5.72 4.16
C ASN A 172 -3.50 6.42 3.52
N TYR A 173 -3.44 6.82 2.25
CA TYR A 173 -4.62 7.31 1.54
C TYR A 173 -5.74 6.26 1.53
N ALA A 174 -5.39 5.01 1.25
CA ALA A 174 -6.37 3.95 1.28
C ALA A 174 -6.83 3.64 2.72
N GLU A 175 -5.91 3.63 3.69
CA GLU A 175 -6.19 3.32 5.09
C GLU A 175 -7.27 4.22 5.68
N TYR A 176 -7.18 5.53 5.42
CA TYR A 176 -8.04 6.55 6.03
C TYR A 176 -9.19 7.04 5.15
N PHE A 177 -9.10 6.92 3.82
CA PHE A 177 -10.06 7.55 2.90
C PHE A 177 -10.73 6.61 1.91
N PHE A 178 -10.32 5.33 1.82
CA PHE A 178 -10.95 4.38 0.90
C PHE A 178 -12.20 3.75 1.48
N ALA A 179 -13.31 3.86 0.74
CA ALA A 179 -14.64 3.55 1.24
C ALA A 179 -14.96 2.05 1.37
N TYR A 180 -14.16 1.16 0.79
CA TYR A 180 -14.42 -0.28 0.76
C TYR A 180 -13.14 -1.13 0.91
N LYS A 181 -12.16 -0.62 1.66
CA LYS A 181 -10.98 -1.39 2.09
C LYS A 181 -11.35 -2.73 2.72
N TYR A 182 -12.45 -2.81 3.49
CA TYR A 182 -12.94 -4.09 4.06
C TYR A 182 -13.42 -5.13 3.03
N LYS A 183 -13.52 -4.76 1.74
CA LYS A 183 -13.93 -5.66 0.64
C LYS A 183 -12.79 -6.04 -0.30
N THR A 184 -11.56 -5.55 -0.07
CA THR A 184 -10.42 -6.00 -0.86
C THR A 184 -10.17 -7.48 -0.61
N ASP A 185 -9.65 -8.19 -1.62
CA ASP A 185 -9.38 -9.63 -1.56
C ASP A 185 -8.30 -9.94 -0.51
N GLN A 186 -7.39 -8.99 -0.29
CA GLN A 186 -6.33 -9.07 0.72
C GLN A 186 -6.55 -8.05 1.83
N ASN A 187 -6.24 -8.42 3.09
CA ASN A 187 -6.23 -7.47 4.20
C ASN A 187 -5.22 -6.34 3.91
N TRP A 188 -5.63 -5.10 4.11
CA TRP A 188 -4.81 -3.94 3.75
C TRP A 188 -3.48 -3.85 4.52
N ASN A 189 -3.42 -4.32 5.77
CA ASN A 189 -2.16 -4.42 6.51
C ASN A 189 -1.22 -5.47 5.90
N ASP A 190 -1.77 -6.57 5.38
CA ASP A 190 -0.97 -7.59 4.71
C ASP A 190 -0.43 -7.09 3.37
N VAL A 191 -1.17 -6.22 2.68
CA VAL A 191 -0.68 -5.52 1.47
C VAL A 191 0.56 -4.71 1.81
N LEU A 192 0.55 -3.92 2.88
CA LEU A 192 1.75 -3.15 3.29
C LEU A 192 2.95 -4.06 3.53
N ARG A 193 2.74 -5.12 4.31
CA ARG A 193 3.79 -6.10 4.64
C ARG A 193 4.37 -6.77 3.40
N GLU A 194 3.52 -7.12 2.44
CA GLU A 194 3.93 -7.72 1.17
C GLU A 194 4.66 -6.73 0.26
N MET A 195 4.23 -5.47 0.23
CA MET A 195 4.77 -4.47 -0.70
C MET A 195 6.08 -3.85 -0.24
N ILE A 196 6.32 -3.67 1.07
CA ILE A 196 7.59 -3.13 1.60
C ILE A 196 8.83 -3.80 0.98
N PRO A 197 9.01 -5.15 1.05
CA PRO A 197 10.21 -5.78 0.48
C PRO A 197 10.31 -5.62 -1.04
N LYS A 198 9.18 -5.51 -1.76
CA LYS A 198 9.19 -5.26 -3.21
C LYS A 198 9.68 -3.85 -3.52
N PHE A 199 9.23 -2.85 -2.78
CA PHE A 199 9.71 -1.47 -2.91
C PHE A 199 11.19 -1.32 -2.52
N LEU A 200 11.67 -2.08 -1.54
CA LEU A 200 13.10 -2.13 -1.17
C LEU A 200 13.98 -2.77 -2.27
N ALA A 201 13.39 -3.65 -3.09
CA ALA A 201 14.08 -4.33 -4.19
C ALA A 201 14.07 -3.53 -5.51
N VAL A 202 13.33 -2.41 -5.58
CA VAL A 202 13.33 -1.53 -6.75
C VAL A 202 14.70 -0.87 -6.92
N ASP A 203 15.18 -0.89 -8.16
CA ASP A 203 16.49 -0.36 -8.57
C ASP A 203 16.46 0.42 -9.89
N ASN A 204 15.31 0.49 -10.57
CA ASN A 204 15.15 1.19 -11.84
C ASN A 204 13.70 1.65 -12.08
N ASP A 205 13.49 2.49 -13.10
CA ASP A 205 12.16 3.04 -13.43
C ASP A 205 11.14 1.94 -13.77
N GLU A 206 11.52 0.88 -14.48
CA GLU A 206 10.57 -0.18 -14.86
C GLU A 206 10.09 -0.96 -13.63
N SER A 207 11.02 -1.42 -12.77
CA SER A 207 10.67 -2.14 -11.54
C SER A 207 9.86 -1.25 -10.58
N TYR A 208 10.15 0.06 -10.54
CA TYR A 208 9.38 1.02 -9.74
C TYR A 208 7.93 1.13 -10.20
N HIS A 209 7.72 1.39 -11.50
CA HIS A 209 6.38 1.53 -12.06
C HIS A 209 5.57 0.24 -11.95
N LEU A 210 6.17 -0.93 -12.19
CA LEU A 210 5.52 -2.23 -12.02
C LEU A 210 5.08 -2.46 -10.57
N THR A 211 5.94 -2.12 -9.61
CA THR A 211 5.64 -2.27 -8.18
C THR A 211 4.51 -1.31 -7.75
N LEU A 212 4.49 -0.08 -8.27
CA LEU A 212 3.36 0.85 -8.09
C LEU A 212 2.06 0.29 -8.69
N ALA A 213 2.10 -0.28 -9.90
CA ALA A 213 0.91 -0.85 -10.54
C ALA A 213 0.37 -2.05 -9.77
N GLU A 214 1.26 -2.88 -9.22
CA GLU A 214 0.90 -3.96 -8.32
C GLU A 214 0.21 -3.44 -7.06
N LEU A 215 0.77 -2.41 -6.40
CA LEU A 215 0.14 -1.77 -5.23
C LEU A 215 -1.27 -1.25 -5.54
N VAL A 216 -1.44 -0.54 -6.65
CA VAL A 216 -2.76 -0.02 -7.07
C VAL A 216 -3.74 -1.18 -7.35
N THR A 217 -3.26 -2.29 -7.91
CA THR A 217 -4.09 -3.46 -8.21
C THR A 217 -4.66 -4.10 -6.95
N LYS A 218 -3.96 -4.04 -5.81
CA LYS A 218 -4.41 -4.58 -4.52
C LYS A 218 -5.64 -3.87 -3.93
N THR A 219 -6.10 -2.77 -4.54
CA THR A 219 -7.34 -2.08 -4.13
C THR A 219 -8.61 -2.75 -4.63
N ASP A 220 -8.51 -3.72 -5.55
CA ASP A 220 -9.63 -4.43 -6.17
C ASP A 220 -10.74 -3.47 -6.67
N ASP A 221 -10.32 -2.39 -7.31
CA ASP A 221 -11.21 -1.33 -7.78
C ASP A 221 -11.09 -1.10 -9.28
N SER A 222 -12.19 -1.27 -10.00
CA SER A 222 -12.26 -0.99 -11.43
C SER A 222 -12.04 0.50 -11.76
N HIS A 223 -12.20 1.42 -10.81
CA HIS A 223 -11.94 2.86 -10.97
C HIS A 223 -10.51 3.26 -10.62
N ALA A 224 -9.75 2.39 -9.94
CA ALA A 224 -8.33 2.64 -9.72
C ALA A 224 -7.56 2.49 -11.05
N PHE A 225 -6.56 3.33 -11.26
CA PHE A 225 -5.65 3.23 -12.40
C PHE A 225 -4.31 3.89 -12.06
N LEU A 226 -3.24 3.36 -12.67
CA LEU A 226 -1.93 4.01 -12.71
C LEU A 226 -1.62 4.34 -14.16
N PHE A 227 -1.33 5.60 -14.46
CA PHE A 227 -0.80 5.97 -15.76
C PHE A 227 0.72 5.75 -15.77
N SER A 228 1.20 4.82 -16.59
CA SER A 228 2.63 4.60 -16.81
C SER A 228 2.91 4.35 -18.27
N ARG A 229 3.65 5.27 -18.90
CA ARG A 229 4.14 5.08 -20.27
C ARG A 229 5.05 3.85 -20.34
N LEU A 230 5.88 3.59 -19.33
CA LEU A 230 6.79 2.44 -19.33
C LEU A 230 6.03 1.12 -19.33
N ILE A 231 4.99 0.98 -18.51
CA ILE A 231 4.15 -0.23 -18.52
C ILE A 231 3.43 -0.35 -19.85
N SER A 232 2.79 0.72 -20.33
CA SER A 232 2.08 0.67 -21.60
C SER A 232 3.00 0.29 -22.77
N LEU A 233 4.25 0.74 -22.77
CA LEU A 233 5.20 0.44 -23.85
C LEU A 233 5.87 -0.93 -23.72
N ASN A 234 6.20 -1.37 -22.51
CA ASN A 234 7.04 -2.55 -22.27
C ASN A 234 6.25 -3.78 -21.82
N GLN A 235 5.02 -3.62 -21.34
CA GLN A 235 4.22 -4.72 -20.78
C GLN A 235 2.94 -5.02 -21.57
N TYR A 236 2.43 -4.07 -22.35
CA TYR A 236 1.19 -4.26 -23.11
C TYR A 236 1.36 -4.15 -24.62
N GLY A 237 2.58 -3.87 -25.11
CA GLY A 237 2.88 -3.69 -26.53
C GLY A 237 2.36 -2.36 -27.11
N ARG A 238 2.89 -1.95 -28.27
CA ARG A 238 2.56 -0.67 -28.93
C ARG A 238 1.49 -0.78 -30.02
N LYS A 239 1.17 -2.00 -30.46
CA LYS A 239 0.38 -2.24 -31.67
C LYS A 239 -0.78 -3.17 -31.41
N ASN A 240 -1.98 -2.67 -31.66
CA ASN A 240 -3.19 -3.48 -31.60
C ASN A 240 -3.36 -4.26 -32.90
N VAL A 241 -3.78 -5.52 -32.78
CA VAL A 241 -4.31 -6.27 -33.93
C VAL A 241 -5.67 -5.68 -34.29
N PRO A 242 -5.96 -5.39 -35.58
CA PRO A 242 -7.20 -4.71 -35.99
C PRO A 242 -8.39 -5.66 -36.00
N VAL A 243 -8.69 -6.27 -34.84
CA VAL A 243 -9.82 -7.17 -34.63
C VAL A 243 -10.52 -6.83 -33.31
N GLN A 244 -11.83 -7.03 -33.27
CA GLN A 244 -12.59 -7.13 -32.02
C GLN A 244 -12.66 -8.58 -31.60
N TYR A 245 -12.54 -8.81 -30.31
CA TYR A 245 -12.67 -10.13 -29.70
C TYR A 245 -13.73 -10.10 -28.59
N SER A 246 -14.34 -11.25 -28.37
CA SER A 246 -15.13 -11.54 -27.16
C SER A 246 -14.47 -12.68 -26.39
N TYR A 247 -14.59 -12.65 -25.07
CA TYR A 247 -14.04 -13.73 -24.23
C TYR A 247 -15.16 -14.68 -23.86
N ALA A 248 -14.93 -15.98 -24.10
CA ALA A 248 -15.83 -17.06 -23.71
C ALA A 248 -15.01 -18.31 -23.38
N GLU A 249 -15.34 -18.99 -22.28
CA GLU A 249 -14.76 -20.30 -21.92
C GLU A 249 -13.22 -20.36 -21.96
N GLY A 250 -12.54 -19.31 -21.48
CA GLY A 250 -11.07 -19.29 -21.47
C GLY A 250 -10.42 -18.95 -22.81
N LYS A 251 -11.17 -18.55 -23.83
CA LYS A 251 -10.67 -18.25 -25.18
C LYS A 251 -11.12 -16.87 -25.65
N LEU A 252 -10.43 -16.33 -26.65
CA LEU A 252 -10.90 -15.15 -27.38
C LEU A 252 -11.50 -15.58 -28.72
N VAL A 253 -12.69 -15.11 -29.02
CA VAL A 253 -13.37 -15.33 -30.31
C VAL A 253 -13.38 -14.02 -31.08
N VAL A 254 -12.85 -14.02 -32.30
CA VAL A 254 -12.86 -12.86 -33.19
C VAL A 254 -14.29 -12.58 -33.62
N THR A 255 -14.84 -11.44 -33.20
CA THR A 255 -16.21 -11.04 -33.54
C THR A 255 -16.26 -10.10 -34.75
N LYS A 256 -15.15 -9.40 -35.02
CA LYS A 256 -15.03 -8.50 -36.17
C LYS A 256 -13.58 -8.30 -36.56
N ALA A 257 -13.27 -8.38 -37.85
CA ALA A 257 -11.98 -7.95 -38.40
C ALA A 257 -12.14 -6.58 -39.09
N TYR A 258 -11.14 -5.72 -38.91
CA TYR A 258 -11.05 -4.43 -39.59
C TYR A 258 -9.92 -4.44 -40.62
N PRO A 259 -10.04 -3.63 -41.70
CA PRO A 259 -8.91 -3.35 -42.58
C PRO A 259 -7.76 -2.74 -41.79
N ASN A 260 -6.53 -3.15 -42.09
CA ASN A 260 -5.34 -2.49 -41.56
C ASN A 260 -5.00 -1.23 -42.39
N ILE A 261 -4.09 -0.40 -41.88
CA ILE A 261 -3.68 0.87 -42.56
C ILE A 261 -3.03 0.65 -43.94
N PHE A 262 -2.63 -0.59 -44.25
CA PHE A 262 -1.99 -0.99 -45.51
C PHE A 262 -2.98 -1.68 -46.47
N ASN A 263 -4.27 -1.82 -46.09
CA ASN A 263 -5.31 -2.56 -46.82
C ASN A 263 -4.92 -4.01 -47.18
N GLU A 264 -4.06 -4.64 -46.39
CA GLU A 264 -3.70 -6.05 -46.58
C GLU A 264 -4.77 -6.97 -46.00
N GLU A 265 -4.81 -8.22 -46.47
CA GLU A 265 -5.73 -9.22 -45.91
C GLU A 265 -5.37 -9.49 -44.44
N ASN A 266 -6.35 -9.36 -43.54
CA ASN A 266 -6.18 -9.70 -42.14
C ASN A 266 -6.15 -11.22 -42.01
N PRO A 267 -5.07 -11.83 -41.44
CA PRO A 267 -5.00 -13.27 -41.29
C PRO A 267 -6.09 -13.81 -40.34
N LEU A 268 -6.63 -12.97 -39.45
CA LEU A 268 -7.72 -13.32 -38.55
C LEU A 268 -9.08 -12.96 -39.16
N LYS A 269 -10.01 -13.91 -39.10
CA LYS A 269 -11.37 -13.82 -39.64
C LYS A 269 -12.40 -13.91 -38.52
N THR A 270 -13.58 -13.35 -38.76
CA THR A 270 -14.71 -13.49 -37.83
C THR A 270 -15.02 -14.97 -37.60
N GLY A 271 -15.11 -15.37 -36.33
CA GLY A 271 -15.31 -16.76 -35.91
C GLY A 271 -14.02 -17.47 -35.48
N ASP A 272 -12.85 -16.91 -35.77
CA ASP A 272 -11.58 -17.49 -35.33
C ASP A 272 -11.49 -17.50 -33.80
N VAL A 273 -10.90 -18.58 -33.27
CA VAL A 273 -10.72 -18.77 -31.83
C VAL A 273 -9.24 -18.75 -31.49
N ILE A 274 -8.83 -17.75 -30.71
CA ILE A 274 -7.47 -17.61 -30.20
C ILE A 274 -7.39 -18.34 -28.86
N TYR A 275 -6.63 -19.43 -28.86
CA TYR A 275 -6.42 -20.27 -27.67
C TYR A 275 -5.26 -19.78 -26.80
N ASP A 276 -4.15 -19.41 -27.43
CA ASP A 276 -2.94 -18.91 -26.79
C ASP A 276 -2.28 -17.80 -27.61
N ILE A 277 -1.42 -17.03 -26.94
CA ILE A 277 -0.57 -16.00 -27.53
C ILE A 277 0.84 -16.28 -27.05
N GLU A 278 1.76 -16.54 -27.99
CA GLU A 278 3.17 -16.86 -27.69
C GLU A 278 3.30 -18.08 -26.73
N GLY A 279 2.47 -19.10 -26.91
CA GLY A 279 2.51 -20.32 -26.10
C GLY A 279 1.86 -20.19 -24.71
N LEU A 280 1.29 -19.03 -24.37
CA LEU A 280 0.53 -18.83 -23.14
C LEU A 280 -0.97 -18.75 -23.43
N THR A 281 -1.75 -19.62 -22.80
CA THR A 281 -3.21 -19.59 -22.89
C THR A 281 -3.76 -18.23 -22.47
N ILE A 282 -4.94 -17.86 -22.97
CA ILE A 282 -5.56 -16.57 -22.60
C ILE A 282 -5.68 -16.40 -21.07
N PRO A 283 -6.10 -17.40 -20.26
CA PRO A 283 -6.12 -17.27 -18.80
C PRO A 283 -4.73 -17.05 -18.19
N GLN A 284 -3.69 -17.69 -18.73
CA GLN A 284 -2.31 -17.44 -18.28
C GLN A 284 -1.85 -16.00 -18.57
N LYS A 285 -2.13 -15.47 -19.76
CA LYS A 285 -1.84 -14.06 -20.08
C LYS A 285 -2.66 -13.11 -19.21
N VAL A 286 -3.95 -13.39 -18.96
CA VAL A 286 -4.78 -12.59 -18.02
C VAL A 286 -4.19 -12.61 -16.62
N ASN A 287 -3.73 -13.76 -16.11
CA ASN A 287 -3.11 -13.83 -14.78
C ASN A 287 -1.79 -13.07 -14.72
N LEU A 288 -0.97 -13.15 -15.78
CA LEU A 288 0.30 -12.44 -15.88
C LEU A 288 0.09 -10.92 -15.82
N PHE A 289 -0.81 -10.37 -16.64
CA PHE A 289 -1.11 -8.94 -16.65
C PHE A 289 -2.00 -8.50 -15.49
N GLY A 290 -2.84 -9.41 -14.99
CA GLY A 290 -3.79 -9.18 -13.92
C GLY A 290 -3.16 -8.77 -12.59
N LYS A 291 -1.85 -8.98 -12.46
CA LYS A 291 -1.01 -8.46 -11.36
C LYS A 291 -0.89 -6.93 -11.36
N TYR A 292 -1.04 -6.30 -12.53
CA TYR A 292 -0.85 -4.85 -12.74
C TYR A 292 -2.14 -4.15 -13.23
N ILE A 293 -3.26 -4.87 -13.24
CA ILE A 293 -4.55 -4.38 -13.73
C ILE A 293 -5.55 -4.38 -12.57
N PRO A 294 -5.89 -3.20 -12.02
CA PRO A 294 -6.90 -3.08 -10.98
C PRO A 294 -8.30 -3.39 -11.53
N ALA A 295 -9.06 -4.23 -10.83
CA ALA A 295 -10.43 -4.58 -11.20
C ALA A 295 -11.20 -5.12 -9.99
N SER A 296 -12.50 -4.84 -9.95
CA SER A 296 -13.39 -5.25 -8.84
C SER A 296 -13.87 -6.70 -8.89
N ASN A 297 -13.54 -7.42 -9.95
CA ASN A 297 -13.83 -8.84 -10.10
C ASN A 297 -13.05 -9.41 -11.29
N SER A 298 -13.09 -10.73 -11.40
CA SER A 298 -12.45 -11.49 -12.49
C SER A 298 -12.90 -11.05 -13.88
N TRP A 299 -14.18 -10.72 -14.08
CA TRP A 299 -14.70 -10.26 -15.36
C TRP A 299 -14.13 -8.89 -15.76
N GLY A 300 -14.07 -7.95 -14.82
CA GLY A 300 -13.44 -6.64 -15.01
C GLY A 300 -11.96 -6.79 -15.36
N LYS A 301 -11.26 -7.71 -14.70
CA LYS A 301 -9.85 -8.02 -14.96
C LYS A 301 -9.66 -8.53 -16.39
N ILE A 302 -10.43 -9.55 -16.78
CA ILE A 302 -10.43 -10.09 -18.16
C ILE A 302 -10.72 -8.99 -19.19
N ASN A 303 -11.72 -8.14 -18.95
CA ASN A 303 -12.08 -7.06 -19.87
C ASN A 303 -11.00 -5.99 -20.03
N LYS A 304 -10.25 -5.68 -18.96
CA LYS A 304 -9.14 -4.74 -19.03
C LYS A 304 -7.89 -5.39 -19.66
N SER A 305 -7.58 -6.64 -19.33
CA SER A 305 -6.44 -7.37 -19.90
C SER A 305 -6.54 -7.63 -21.40
N LYS A 306 -7.76 -7.66 -21.94
CA LYS A 306 -8.02 -7.76 -23.38
C LYS A 306 -7.24 -6.73 -24.20
N ILE A 307 -7.22 -5.48 -23.74
CA ILE A 307 -6.53 -4.36 -24.40
C ILE A 307 -5.01 -4.59 -24.45
N SER A 308 -4.48 -5.43 -23.55
CA SER A 308 -3.06 -5.76 -23.43
C SER A 308 -2.59 -6.92 -24.32
N PHE A 309 -3.47 -7.55 -25.10
CA PHE A 309 -3.09 -8.60 -26.06
C PHE A 309 -2.53 -8.03 -27.38
N SER A 310 -1.89 -6.87 -27.30
CA SER A 310 -1.20 -6.20 -28.41
C SER A 310 0.06 -6.98 -28.78
N VAL A 311 0.49 -6.87 -30.04
CA VAL A 311 1.68 -7.57 -30.53
C VAL A 311 2.94 -6.79 -30.14
N TYR A 312 3.92 -7.49 -29.56
CA TYR A 312 5.27 -6.99 -29.32
C TYR A 312 6.12 -7.07 -30.59
N GLN A 313 5.84 -6.25 -31.59
CA GLN A 313 6.77 -6.06 -32.72
C GLN A 313 6.83 -4.60 -33.14
#